data_AF-A0A945NBX7-F1
#
_entry.id   AF-A0A945NBX7-F1
#
_cell.length_a   1.000
_cell.length_b   1.000
_cell.length_c   1.000
_cell.angle_alpha   90.00
_cell.angle_beta   90.00
_cell.angle_gamma   90.00
#
_symmetry.space_group_name_H-M   'P 1'
#
loop_
_entity.id
_entity.type
_entity.pdbx_description
1 polymer ?
#
loop_
_entity_poly.entity_id
_entity_poly.type
_entity_poly.pdbx_seq_one_letter_code
_entity_poly.pdbx_strand_id
1 'polypeptide(L)' 'MPYPKGFLESRAVIKPGIFTIIPPEGRVINSIPGFEGCKLTIIASPKHG' A
#
# COMPACT_ATOMS: atom_id res chain seq x y z
N MET A 1 4.37 13.40 10.64
CA MET A 1 3.55 12.18 10.51
C MET A 1 2.43 12.29 11.52
N PRO A 2 1.15 12.43 11.13
CA PRO A 2 0.10 12.32 12.12
C PRO A 2 0.04 10.84 12.52
N TYR A 3 0.27 10.56 13.80
CA TYR A 3 0.12 9.23 14.37
C TYR A 3 -1.29 8.70 14.07
N PRO A 4 -1.47 7.40 13.83
CA PRO A 4 -2.79 6.78 13.87
C PRO A 4 -3.49 7.21 15.16
N LYS A 5 -4.75 7.64 15.07
CA LYS A 5 -5.47 8.17 16.25
C LYS A 5 -5.67 7.08 17.32
N GLY A 6 -5.61 5.80 16.95
CA GLY A 6 -5.70 4.65 17.86
C GLY A 6 -4.79 3.47 17.51
N PHE A 7 -4.91 2.39 18.29
CA PHE A 7 -4.13 1.17 18.11
C PHE A 7 -4.56 0.39 16.86
N LEU A 8 -3.58 0.02 16.02
CA LEU A 8 -3.80 -0.75 14.78
C LEU A 8 -4.82 -0.14 13.81
N GLU A 9 -5.04 1.18 13.89
CA GLU A 9 -5.94 1.88 12.99
C GLU A 9 -5.24 2.20 11.65
N SER A 10 -5.96 1.99 10.55
CA SER A 10 -5.49 2.31 9.20
C SER A 10 -6.57 3.04 8.41
N ARG A 11 -6.15 4.02 7.61
CA ARG A 11 -7.01 4.73 6.64
C ARG A 11 -7.07 4.03 5.28
N ALA A 12 -6.57 2.80 5.20
CA ALA A 12 -6.62 2.02 3.97
C ALA A 12 -8.08 1.61 3.67
N VAL A 13 -8.53 1.84 2.44
CA VAL A 13 -9.87 1.44 1.98
C VAL A 13 -9.69 0.73 0.65
N ILE A 14 -10.18 -0.51 0.53
CA ILE A 14 -10.06 -1.31 -0.69
C ILE A 14 -11.48 -1.63 -1.17
N LYS A 15 -11.88 -1.05 -2.31
CA LYS A 15 -13.14 -1.39 -3.00
C LYS A 15 -12.81 -1.88 -4.41
N PRO A 16 -12.64 -3.21 -4.59
CA PRO A 16 -12.21 -3.76 -5.86
C PRO A 16 -13.14 -3.35 -7.01
N GLY A 17 -12.56 -2.96 -8.14
CA GLY A 17 -13.29 -2.52 -9.34
C GLY A 17 -13.92 -1.12 -9.23
N ILE A 18 -13.74 -0.40 -8.12
CA ILE A 18 -14.25 0.96 -7.92
C ILE A 18 -13.11 1.92 -7.56
N PHE A 19 -12.51 1.76 -6.38
CA PHE A 19 -11.40 2.60 -5.92
C PHE A 19 -10.63 1.96 -4.78
N THR A 20 -9.36 2.36 -4.62
CA THR A 20 -8.52 1.93 -3.50
C THR A 20 -7.74 3.13 -2.93
N ILE A 21 -7.69 3.24 -1.61
CA ILE A 21 -6.91 4.23 -0.85
C ILE A 21 -5.81 3.47 -0.10
N ILE A 22 -4.54 3.69 -0.49
CA ILE A 22 -3.37 3.06 0.14
C ILE A 22 -2.46 4.13 0.77
N PRO A 23 -2.60 4.38 2.09
CA PRO A 23 -1.78 5.36 2.78
C PRO A 23 -0.31 4.88 2.89
N PRO A 24 0.67 5.78 3.05
CA PRO A 24 2.09 5.42 3.13
C PRO A 24 2.43 4.49 4.30
N GLU A 25 1.73 4.65 5.41
CA GLU A 25 1.97 3.92 6.67
C GLU A 25 1.67 2.42 6.62
N GLY A 26 0.83 1.95 5.68
CA GLY A 26 0.47 0.54 5.52
C GLY A 26 1.18 -0.18 4.37
N ARG A 27 2.18 0.45 3.75
CA ARG A 27 2.88 -0.10 2.58
C ARG A 27 3.98 -1.07 2.99
N VAL A 28 4.22 -2.06 2.14
CA VAL A 28 5.29 -3.04 2.29
C VAL A 28 6.32 -2.92 1.16
N ILE A 29 7.55 -3.36 1.41
CA ILE A 29 8.60 -3.38 0.40
C ILE A 29 8.51 -4.70 -0.36
N ASN A 30 8.27 -4.63 -1.65
CA ASN A 30 8.21 -5.76 -2.56
C ASN A 30 9.59 -6.04 -3.17
N SER A 31 9.93 -7.33 -3.30
CA SER A 31 11.03 -7.77 -4.15
C SER A 31 10.53 -7.84 -5.60
N ILE A 32 11.00 -6.92 -6.46
CA ILE A 32 10.62 -6.86 -7.87
C ILE A 32 11.77 -7.40 -8.71
N PRO A 33 11.55 -8.44 -9.54
CA PRO A 33 12.59 -8.97 -10.43
C PRO A 33 13.17 -7.86 -11.33
N GLY A 34 14.50 -7.82 -11.47
CA GLY A 34 15.20 -6.83 -12.28
C GLY A 34 15.51 -5.50 -11.58
N PHE A 35 15.07 -5.30 -10.34
CA PHE A 35 15.43 -4.13 -9.53
C PHE A 35 16.35 -4.52 -8.38
N GLU A 36 17.52 -3.88 -8.30
CA GLU A 36 18.52 -4.08 -7.25
C GLU A 36 18.78 -2.78 -6.47
N GLY A 37 19.08 -2.89 -5.18
CA GLY A 37 19.45 -1.74 -4.33
C GLY A 37 18.33 -0.72 -4.03
N CYS A 38 17.08 -1.01 -4.40
CA CYS A 38 15.95 -0.07 -4.28
C CYS A 38 14.82 -0.62 -3.40
N LYS A 39 14.13 0.27 -2.66
CA LYS A 39 12.91 -0.07 -1.91
C LYS A 39 11.68 0.27 -2.74
N LEU A 40 10.97 -0.74 -3.22
CA LEU A 40 9.80 -0.58 -4.10
C LEU A 40 8.54 -1.12 -3.41
N THR A 41 7.40 -0.50 -3.69
CA THR A 41 6.09 -0.98 -3.23
C THR A 41 5.15 -1.04 -4.42
N ILE A 42 4.47 -2.17 -4.61
CA ILE A 42 3.43 -2.28 -5.63
C ILE A 42 2.16 -1.62 -5.08
N ILE A 43 1.70 -0.55 -5.73
CA ILE A 43 0.52 0.21 -5.29
C ILE A 43 -0.76 -0.27 -5.97
N ALA A 44 -0.73 -0.51 -7.28
CA ALA A 44 -1.88 -0.96 -8.05
C ALA A 44 -1.48 -2.14 -8.94
N SER A 45 -2.41 -3.08 -9.12
CA SER A 45 -2.26 -4.28 -9.95
C SER A 45 -3.63 -4.76 -10.44
N PRO A 46 -3.71 -5.61 -11.48
CA PRO A 46 -4.99 -6.13 -11.99
C PRO A 46 -5.86 -6.83 -10.94
N LYS A 47 -5.28 -7.27 -9.81
CA LYS A 47 -6.03 -7.84 -8.68
C LYS A 47 -6.90 -6.83 -7.93
N HIS A 48 -6.70 -5.53 -8.15
CA HIS A 48 -7.51 -4.47 -7.54
C HIS A 48 -8.88 -4.33 -8.22
N GLY A 49 -9.14 -5.06 -9.31
CA GLY A 49 -10.39 -5.05 -10.07
C GLY A 49 -10.20 -4.50 -11.46
#